data_AF-A0A6N9PZY3-F1
#
_entry.id   AF-A0A6N9PZY3-F1
#
_cell.length_a   1.000
_cell.length_b   1.000
_cell.length_c   1.000
_cell.angle_alpha   90.00
_cell.angle_beta   90.00
_cell.angle_gamma   90.00
#
_symmetry.space_group_name_H-M   'P 1'
#
loop_
_entity.id
_entity.type
_entity.pdbx_description
1 polymer ?
#
loop_
_entity_poly.entity_id
_entity_poly.type
_entity_poly.pdbx_seq_one_letter_code
_entity_poly.pdbx_strand_id
1 'polypeptide(L)'
;MPYGKYLLVELESLPGYVLLKDAIPVEMDADEVRLSDIINEKGKISITKVDADTGKPLAGAKLQILDKDGKVVEEWASDEKAHVIALLPVGDYVLHEEAAPQGYAKAEDIRFTVKEDTTTLELVMKDKPTGTTTTTTVPNTGDFGWIAVLAALGLSLLGAGLAVFFGRKK
;
A
#
# COMPACT_ATOMS: atom_id res chain seq x y z
N MET A 1 24.78 48.94 -2.49
CA MET A 1 23.40 49.23 -2.05
C MET A 1 23.50 50.17 -0.84
N PRO A 2 22.55 51.08 -0.61
CA PRO A 2 22.59 51.95 0.57
C PRO A 2 22.44 51.15 1.87
N TYR A 3 22.91 51.67 2.99
CA TYR A 3 22.68 51.06 4.30
C TYR A 3 21.20 51.14 4.68
N GLY A 4 20.70 50.12 5.38
CA GLY A 4 19.32 50.06 5.80
C GLY A 4 18.74 48.65 5.86
N LYS A 5 17.42 48.59 6.04
CA LYS A 5 16.66 47.35 6.15
C LYS A 5 16.13 46.91 4.80
N TYR A 6 16.34 45.65 4.49
CA TYR A 6 15.92 44.98 3.27
C TYR A 6 15.07 43.76 3.60
N LEU A 7 14.28 43.34 2.62
CA LEU A 7 13.58 42.07 2.65
C LEU A 7 14.20 41.17 1.60
N LEU A 8 14.72 40.04 2.04
CA LEU A 8 15.13 38.96 1.17
C LEU A 8 13.92 38.06 0.91
N VAL A 9 13.62 37.84 -0.37
CA VAL A 9 12.55 36.95 -0.81
C VAL A 9 13.19 35.87 -1.67
N GLU A 10 12.93 34.61 -1.33
CA GLU A 10 13.28 33.50 -2.20
C GLU A 10 12.29 33.46 -3.36
N LEU A 11 12.80 33.43 -4.60
CA LEU A 11 11.96 33.43 -5.80
C LEU A 11 11.73 32.01 -6.32
N GLU A 12 12.70 31.13 -6.14
CA GLU A 12 12.71 29.74 -6.61
C GLU A 12 13.51 28.89 -5.60
N SER A 13 13.08 27.65 -5.38
CA SER A 13 13.80 26.68 -4.56
C SER A 13 14.47 25.60 -5.42
N LEU A 14 15.43 24.88 -4.83
CA LEU A 14 15.98 23.68 -5.48
C LEU A 14 14.90 22.60 -5.64
N PRO A 15 15.00 21.73 -6.67
CA PRO A 15 14.05 20.64 -6.86
C PRO A 15 13.84 19.80 -5.59
N GLY A 16 12.59 19.69 -5.15
CA GLY A 16 12.19 18.92 -3.97
C GLY A 16 12.34 19.64 -2.63
N TYR A 17 12.83 20.88 -2.61
CA TYR A 17 12.83 21.75 -1.42
C TYR A 17 11.61 22.68 -1.40
N VAL A 18 11.11 22.93 -0.19
CA VAL A 18 9.98 23.82 0.04
C VAL A 18 10.42 25.27 -0.14
N LEU A 19 9.71 26.03 -0.97
CA LEU A 19 9.97 27.45 -1.19
C LEU A 19 9.61 28.27 0.05
N LEU A 20 10.52 29.16 0.47
CA LEU A 20 10.26 30.09 1.57
C LEU A 20 9.31 31.20 1.12
N LYS A 21 8.06 31.15 1.60
CA LYS A 21 7.05 32.18 1.30
C LYS A 21 7.26 33.48 2.07
N ASP A 22 7.86 33.40 3.25
CA ASP A 22 8.04 34.54 4.13
C ASP A 22 9.33 35.28 3.83
N ALA A 23 9.24 36.61 3.71
CA ALA A 23 10.39 37.45 3.48
C ALA A 23 11.27 37.54 4.73
N ILE A 24 12.58 37.39 4.55
CA ILE A 24 13.56 37.44 5.64
C ILE A 24 14.10 38.88 5.74
N PRO A 25 13.93 39.57 6.88
CA PRO A 25 14.50 40.90 7.06
C PRO A 25 16.03 40.80 7.21
N VAL A 26 16.74 41.61 6.43
CA VAL A 26 18.20 41.71 6.45
C VAL A 26 18.60 43.17 6.66
N GLU A 27 19.56 43.42 7.54
CA GLU A 27 20.11 44.75 7.77
C GLU A 27 21.49 44.85 7.13
N MET A 28 21.66 45.82 6.24
CA MET A 28 22.95 46.15 5.63
C MET A 28 23.55 47.34 6.38
N ASP A 29 24.69 47.12 7.04
CA ASP A 29 25.44 48.18 7.70
C ASP A 29 26.69 48.59 6.89
N ALA A 30 27.48 49.52 7.44
CA ALA A 30 28.61 50.14 6.75
C ALA A 30 29.71 49.16 6.34
N ASP A 31 29.87 48.08 7.09
CA ASP A 31 31.10 47.30 7.12
C ASP A 31 30.83 45.79 6.92
N GLU A 32 29.60 45.31 7.15
CA GLU A 32 29.23 43.89 7.09
C GLU A 32 27.76 43.66 6.69
N VAL A 33 27.49 42.51 6.07
CA VAL A 33 26.13 41.98 5.92
C VAL A 33 25.94 40.85 6.90
N ARG A 34 25.06 41.03 7.90
CA ARG A 34 24.76 39.98 8.89
C ARG A 34 23.59 39.13 8.39
N LEU A 35 23.90 37.97 7.85
CA LEU A 35 22.91 36.97 7.41
C LEU A 35 22.98 35.76 8.35
N SER A 36 21.81 35.33 8.83
CA SER A 36 21.63 33.98 9.38
C SER A 36 21.59 32.97 8.22
N ASP A 37 21.89 31.71 8.52
CA ASP A 37 21.69 30.62 7.55
C ASP A 37 20.22 30.58 7.10
N ILE A 38 20.03 30.58 5.78
CA ILE A 38 18.72 30.43 5.14
C ILE A 38 18.59 28.97 4.74
N ILE A 39 17.66 28.26 5.38
CA ILE A 39 17.52 26.81 5.25
C ILE A 39 16.11 26.49 4.76
N ASN A 40 16.01 25.80 3.63
CA ASN A 40 14.75 25.29 3.13
C ASN A 40 14.48 23.89 3.67
N GLU A 41 13.21 23.63 3.98
CA GLU A 41 12.77 22.29 4.34
C GLU A 41 12.74 21.38 3.11
N LYS A 42 12.91 20.07 3.34
CA LYS A 42 12.74 19.06 2.28
C LYS A 42 11.28 18.66 2.20
N GLY A 43 10.69 18.69 1.01
CA GLY A 43 9.39 18.08 0.78
C GLY A 43 9.45 16.57 0.98
N LYS A 44 8.39 16.00 1.57
CA LYS A 44 8.27 14.58 1.90
C LYS A 44 6.95 14.01 1.39
N ILE A 45 7.00 12.78 0.92
CA ILE A 45 5.83 11.99 0.56
C ILE A 45 5.87 10.71 1.40
N SER A 46 4.78 10.43 2.10
CA SER A 46 4.60 9.26 2.95
C SER A 46 3.52 8.39 2.33
N ILE A 47 3.86 7.15 1.99
CA ILE A 47 2.97 6.24 1.26
C ILE A 47 2.74 5.00 2.10
N THR A 48 1.48 4.67 2.35
CA THR A 48 1.09 3.43 3.04
C THR A 48 0.23 2.56 2.14
N LYS A 49 0.45 1.26 2.25
CA LYS A 49 -0.35 0.24 1.57
C LYS A 49 -1.16 -0.51 2.61
N VAL A 50 -2.48 -0.56 2.42
CA VAL A 50 -3.37 -1.20 3.39
C VAL A 50 -4.40 -2.11 2.73
N ASP A 51 -4.89 -3.05 3.52
CA ASP A 51 -6.07 -3.83 3.20
C ASP A 51 -7.32 -2.93 3.25
N ALA A 52 -8.14 -2.95 2.20
CA ALA A 52 -9.29 -2.06 2.04
C ALA A 52 -10.41 -2.33 3.05
N ASP A 53 -10.54 -3.57 3.53
CA ASP A 53 -11.63 -3.99 4.43
C ASP A 53 -11.25 -3.75 5.89
N THR A 54 -9.99 -4.02 6.26
CA THR A 54 -9.51 -3.96 7.64
C THR A 54 -8.70 -2.71 7.97
N GLY A 55 -8.18 -2.00 6.96
CA GLY A 55 -7.30 -0.84 7.13
C GLY A 55 -5.90 -1.18 7.67
N LYS A 56 -5.55 -2.46 7.80
CA LYS A 56 -4.24 -2.89 8.29
C LYS A 56 -3.17 -2.77 7.22
N PRO A 57 -1.89 -2.55 7.58
CA PRO A 57 -0.78 -2.56 6.63
C PRO A 57 -0.75 -3.84 5.80
N LEU A 58 -0.47 -3.70 4.51
CA LEU A 58 -0.46 -4.79 3.54
C LEU A 58 0.89 -4.85 2.83
N ALA A 59 1.71 -5.83 3.23
CA ALA A 59 3.04 -6.07 2.67
C ALA A 59 3.00 -6.90 1.39
N GLY A 60 4.03 -6.73 0.55
CA GLY A 60 4.26 -7.57 -0.64
C GLY A 60 3.71 -7.02 -1.96
N ALA A 61 3.11 -5.83 -1.97
CA ALA A 61 2.67 -5.18 -3.20
C ALA A 61 3.89 -4.55 -3.89
N LYS A 62 4.04 -4.73 -5.21
CA LYS A 62 5.07 -4.02 -5.98
C LYS A 62 4.51 -2.66 -6.40
N LEU A 63 5.07 -1.58 -5.87
CA LEU A 63 4.62 -0.20 -6.06
C LEU A 63 5.65 0.61 -6.83
N GLN A 64 5.17 1.58 -7.60
CA GLN A 64 5.97 2.50 -8.39
C GLN A 64 5.43 3.92 -8.28
N ILE A 65 6.32 4.91 -8.41
CA ILE A 65 5.94 6.26 -8.81
C ILE A 65 6.36 6.49 -10.25
N LEU A 66 5.42 6.94 -11.06
CA LEU A 66 5.63 7.32 -12.45
C LEU A 66 5.57 8.85 -12.56
N ASP A 67 6.47 9.43 -13.33
CA ASP A 67 6.38 10.84 -13.72
C ASP A 67 5.34 11.07 -14.84
N LYS A 68 5.16 12.33 -15.25
CA LYS A 68 4.23 12.74 -16.31
C LYS A 68 4.48 12.04 -17.66
N ASP A 69 5.70 11.56 -17.91
CA ASP A 69 6.10 10.89 -19.14
C ASP A 69 5.95 9.35 -19.03
N GLY A 70 5.46 8.86 -17.88
CA GLY A 70 5.28 7.45 -17.58
C GLY A 70 6.56 6.74 -17.17
N LYS A 71 7.63 7.48 -16.86
CA LYS A 71 8.90 6.89 -16.42
C LYS A 71 8.85 6.59 -14.93
N VAL A 72 9.32 5.40 -14.55
CA VAL A 72 9.50 5.00 -13.14
C VAL A 72 10.61 5.85 -12.51
N VAL A 73 10.24 6.59 -11.46
CA VAL A 73 11.16 7.42 -10.67
C VAL A 73 11.42 6.85 -9.28
N GLU A 74 10.56 5.96 -8.80
CA GLU A 74 10.72 5.18 -7.56
C GLU A 74 10.03 3.82 -7.72
N GLU A 75 10.58 2.75 -7.17
CA GLU A 75 9.99 1.40 -7.17
C GLU A 75 10.35 0.68 -5.86
N TRP A 76 9.34 0.12 -5.18
CA TRP A 76 9.55 -0.62 -3.94
C TRP A 76 8.49 -1.72 -3.73
N ALA A 77 8.76 -2.62 -2.79
CA ALA A 77 7.77 -3.55 -2.28
C ALA A 77 7.16 -2.98 -0.99
N SER A 78 5.83 -2.99 -0.85
CA SER A 78 5.17 -2.54 0.37
C SER A 78 5.53 -3.41 1.57
N ASP A 79 5.58 -2.79 2.74
CA ASP A 79 5.81 -3.46 4.01
C ASP A 79 4.78 -2.99 5.05
N GLU A 80 5.04 -3.26 6.33
CA GLU A 80 4.16 -2.85 7.43
C GLU A 80 4.29 -1.35 7.78
N LYS A 81 5.26 -0.64 7.19
CA LYS A 81 5.57 0.76 7.47
C LYS A 81 5.23 1.65 6.28
N ALA A 82 5.21 2.96 6.52
CA ALA A 82 5.13 3.91 5.43
C ALA A 82 6.45 3.94 4.67
N HIS A 83 6.38 3.93 3.34
CA HIS A 83 7.50 4.26 2.48
C HIS A 83 7.60 5.78 2.36
N VAL A 84 8.76 6.35 2.73
CA VAL A 84 8.95 7.80 2.77
C VAL A 84 9.96 8.21 1.72
N ILE A 85 9.54 9.11 0.84
CA ILE A 85 10.35 9.69 -0.22
C ILE A 85 10.56 11.16 0.11
N ALA A 86 11.79 11.63 -0.01
CA ALA A 86 12.14 13.03 0.16
C ALA A 86 12.66 13.59 -1.16
N LEU A 87 12.51 14.91 -1.35
CA LEU A 87 13.07 15.64 -2.50
C LEU A 87 12.51 15.23 -3.87
N LEU A 88 11.26 14.77 -3.94
CA LEU A 88 10.61 14.59 -5.24
C LEU A 88 10.36 15.99 -5.86
N PRO A 89 10.80 16.28 -7.09
CA PRO A 89 10.61 17.59 -7.71
C PRO A 89 9.14 17.96 -7.87
N VAL A 90 8.86 19.27 -7.97
CA VAL A 90 7.53 19.79 -8.31
C VAL A 90 7.08 19.20 -9.65
N GLY A 91 5.85 18.72 -9.70
CA GLY A 91 5.31 18.06 -10.88
C GLY A 91 4.12 17.16 -10.58
N ASP A 92 3.58 16.59 -11.65
CA ASP A 92 2.49 15.61 -11.62
C ASP A 92 3.03 14.19 -11.70
N TYR A 93 2.47 13.31 -10.87
CA TYR A 93 2.91 11.95 -10.70
C TYR A 93 1.73 10.97 -10.58
N VAL A 94 2.06 9.70 -10.75
CA VAL A 94 1.14 8.58 -10.52
C VAL A 94 1.78 7.60 -9.55
N LEU A 95 1.10 7.30 -8.45
CA LEU A 95 1.37 6.13 -7.65
C LEU A 95 0.68 4.94 -8.32
N HIS A 96 1.49 4.04 -8.87
CA HIS A 96 1.08 2.86 -9.61
C HIS A 96 1.35 1.60 -8.79
N GLU A 97 0.37 0.72 -8.68
CA GLU A 97 0.66 -0.65 -8.26
C GLU A 97 1.03 -1.45 -9.50
N GLU A 98 2.22 -2.03 -9.56
CA GLU A 98 2.63 -2.90 -10.66
C GLU A 98 2.08 -4.31 -10.43
N ALA A 99 2.17 -4.82 -9.21
CA ALA A 99 1.67 -6.14 -8.83
C ALA A 99 1.06 -6.14 -7.42
N ALA A 100 -0.17 -6.64 -7.32
CA ALA A 100 -0.84 -6.85 -6.04
C ALA A 100 -0.27 -8.07 -5.30
N PRO A 101 -0.36 -8.10 -3.95
CA PRO A 101 -0.08 -9.30 -3.17
C PRO A 101 -1.04 -10.45 -3.51
N GLN A 102 -0.65 -11.68 -3.19
CA GLN A 102 -1.51 -12.84 -3.38
C GLN A 102 -2.82 -12.72 -2.59
N GLY A 103 -3.95 -12.98 -3.26
CA GLY A 103 -5.28 -12.93 -2.65
C GLY A 103 -5.92 -11.53 -2.64
N TYR A 104 -5.29 -10.56 -3.29
CA TYR A 104 -5.75 -9.18 -3.41
C TYR A 104 -5.94 -8.76 -4.87
N ALA A 105 -6.91 -7.87 -5.09
CA ALA A 105 -7.15 -7.27 -6.39
C ALA A 105 -6.23 -6.06 -6.56
N LYS A 106 -5.67 -5.92 -7.77
CA LYS A 106 -4.82 -4.79 -8.15
C LYS A 106 -5.56 -3.46 -7.99
N ALA A 107 -4.94 -2.51 -7.30
CA ALA A 107 -5.46 -1.17 -7.09
C ALA A 107 -5.43 -0.33 -8.38
N GLU A 108 -6.32 0.65 -8.46
CA GLU A 108 -6.26 1.70 -9.48
C GLU A 108 -5.17 2.72 -9.15
N ASP A 109 -4.66 3.36 -10.20
CA ASP A 109 -3.65 4.42 -10.11
C ASP A 109 -4.14 5.62 -9.29
N ILE A 110 -3.25 6.15 -8.44
CA ILE A 110 -3.51 7.38 -7.68
C ILE A 110 -2.68 8.51 -8.28
N ARG A 111 -3.34 9.52 -8.85
CA ARG A 111 -2.70 10.73 -9.38
C ARG A 111 -2.47 11.73 -8.25
N PHE A 112 -1.29 12.33 -8.19
CA PHE A 112 -0.95 13.36 -7.21
C PHE A 112 0.01 14.41 -7.80
N THR A 113 0.05 15.59 -7.18
CA THR A 113 0.90 16.70 -7.59
C THR A 113 1.77 17.14 -6.42
N VAL A 114 3.07 17.29 -6.65
CA VAL A 114 4.00 17.95 -5.73
C VAL A 114 4.08 19.42 -6.10
N LYS A 115 3.85 20.31 -5.14
CA LYS A 115 3.94 21.78 -5.30
C LYS A 115 5.13 22.33 -4.53
N GLU A 116 5.54 23.55 -4.86
CA GLU A 116 6.65 24.26 -4.20
C GLU A 116 6.46 24.43 -2.69
N ASP A 117 5.21 24.45 -2.22
CA ASP A 117 4.87 24.58 -0.80
C ASP A 117 4.53 23.23 -0.12
N THR A 118 4.80 22.11 -0.79
CA THR A 118 4.52 20.78 -0.26
C THR A 118 5.59 20.34 0.74
N THR A 119 5.32 20.54 2.03
CA THR A 119 6.18 20.03 3.10
C THR A 119 6.01 18.52 3.29
N THR A 120 4.76 18.06 3.43
CA THR A 120 4.42 16.65 3.62
C THR A 120 3.16 16.32 2.83
N LEU A 121 3.21 15.24 2.05
CA LEU A 121 2.07 14.65 1.36
C LEU A 121 1.88 13.20 1.84
N GLU A 122 0.68 12.85 2.29
CA GLU A 122 0.35 11.49 2.70
C GLU A 122 -0.56 10.82 1.67
N LEU A 123 -0.15 9.65 1.19
CA LEU A 123 -0.90 8.83 0.25
C LEU A 123 -1.19 7.47 0.87
N VAL A 124 -2.41 6.98 0.66
CA VAL A 124 -2.84 5.65 1.10
C VAL A 124 -3.40 4.91 -0.11
N MET A 125 -2.76 3.82 -0.49
CA MET A 125 -3.27 2.90 -1.51
C MET A 125 -3.89 1.67 -0.83
N LYS A 126 -5.02 1.21 -1.35
CA LYS A 126 -5.83 0.16 -0.73
C LYS A 126 -6.11 -0.96 -1.71
N ASP A 127 -5.96 -2.21 -1.26
CA ASP A 127 -6.40 -3.38 -2.04
C ASP A 127 -7.57 -4.08 -1.40
N LYS A 128 -8.49 -4.54 -2.25
CA LYS A 128 -9.60 -5.38 -1.82
C LYS A 128 -9.19 -6.86 -1.87
N PRO A 129 -9.42 -7.64 -0.80
CA PRO A 129 -9.28 -9.09 -0.86
C PRO A 129 -10.17 -9.69 -1.95
N THR A 130 -9.66 -10.63 -2.75
CA THR A 130 -10.43 -11.28 -3.84
C THR A 130 -11.39 -12.36 -3.34
N GLY A 131 -11.49 -12.57 -2.03
CA GLY A 131 -12.19 -13.71 -1.42
C GLY A 131 -11.39 -15.00 -1.58
N THR A 132 -11.30 -15.79 -0.51
CA THR A 132 -10.71 -17.13 -0.56
C THR A 132 -11.64 -18.07 -1.31
N THR A 133 -11.48 -18.21 -2.62
CA THR A 133 -11.88 -19.46 -3.29
C THR A 133 -10.80 -20.48 -2.96
N THR A 134 -10.96 -21.17 -1.83
CA THR A 134 -10.37 -22.49 -1.68
C THR A 134 -11.01 -23.34 -2.77
N THR A 135 -10.35 -23.49 -3.91
CA THR A 135 -10.67 -24.59 -4.82
C THR A 135 -10.23 -25.85 -4.10
N THR A 136 -11.09 -26.36 -3.22
CA THR A 136 -11.07 -27.77 -2.84
C THR A 136 -11.40 -28.53 -4.11
N THR A 137 -10.38 -28.86 -4.90
CA THR A 137 -10.50 -29.99 -5.81
C THR A 137 -10.73 -31.20 -4.91
N VAL A 138 -12.00 -31.57 -4.70
CA VAL A 138 -12.35 -32.92 -4.27
C VAL A 138 -12.05 -33.80 -5.48
N PRO A 139 -11.01 -34.64 -5.49
CA PRO A 139 -10.87 -35.61 -6.56
C PRO A 139 -12.05 -36.58 -6.49
N ASN A 140 -12.73 -36.72 -7.62
CA ASN A 140 -13.66 -37.81 -7.90
C ASN A 140 -12.95 -39.14 -7.63
N THR A 141 -13.61 -40.07 -6.94
CA THR A 141 -12.97 -41.25 -6.34
C THR A 141 -12.48 -42.26 -7.38
N GLY A 142 -11.19 -42.14 -7.69
CA GLY A 142 -10.28 -43.23 -8.03
C GLY A 142 -8.99 -43.23 -7.20
N ASP A 143 -8.76 -42.22 -6.35
CA ASP A 143 -7.49 -42.05 -5.61
C ASP A 143 -7.65 -42.14 -4.09
N PHE A 144 -7.50 -43.34 -3.53
CA PHE A 144 -7.21 -43.57 -2.10
C PHE A 144 -6.04 -42.65 -1.66
N GLY A 145 -5.96 -42.10 -0.44
CA GLY A 145 -6.45 -42.64 0.84
C GLY A 145 -7.62 -41.87 1.46
N TRP A 146 -8.81 -42.45 1.30
CA TRP A 146 -10.13 -41.88 1.59
C TRP A 146 -10.59 -41.94 3.06
N ILE A 147 -9.90 -41.32 4.02
CA ILE A 147 -10.48 -41.17 5.36
C ILE A 147 -10.32 -39.75 5.90
N ALA A 148 -11.36 -38.94 5.73
CA ALA A 148 -11.71 -37.93 6.71
C ALA A 148 -13.06 -38.31 7.34
N VAL A 149 -12.95 -39.00 8.47
CA VAL A 149 -13.83 -38.94 9.65
C VAL A 149 -15.34 -39.10 9.40
N LEU A 150 -15.83 -40.33 9.60
CA LEU A 150 -17.22 -40.58 9.96
C LEU A 150 -17.47 -40.09 11.39
N ALA A 151 -18.27 -39.04 11.55
CA ALA A 151 -18.97 -38.77 12.79
C ALA A 151 -20.41 -38.30 12.47
N ALA A 152 -21.37 -38.99 13.09
CA ALA A 152 -22.81 -38.75 13.15
C ALA A 152 -23.62 -39.10 11.88
N LEU A 153 -24.74 -39.84 11.90
CA LEU A 153 -25.52 -40.53 12.94
C LEU A 153 -26.42 -41.53 12.18
N GLY A 154 -26.58 -42.76 12.70
CA GLY A 154 -27.52 -43.73 12.14
C GLY A 154 -27.74 -44.93 13.07
N LEU A 155 -28.75 -44.82 13.92
CA LEU A 155 -29.19 -45.82 14.90
C LEU A 155 -30.02 -46.95 14.24
N SER A 156 -30.01 -48.13 14.89
CA SER A 156 -31.00 -49.24 14.88
C SER A 156 -30.66 -50.46 13.98
N LEU A 157 -30.79 -51.74 14.38
CA LEU A 157 -31.67 -52.40 15.38
C LEU A 157 -31.06 -53.68 16.00
N LEU A 158 -31.47 -53.97 17.24
CA LEU A 158 -31.46 -55.27 17.94
C LEU A 158 -32.93 -55.76 18.01
N GLY A 159 -33.24 -57.04 17.73
CA GLY A 159 -34.54 -57.64 18.08
C GLY A 159 -34.98 -58.90 17.31
N ALA A 160 -35.39 -59.94 18.06
CA ALA A 160 -35.71 -61.32 17.69
C ALA A 160 -37.02 -61.56 16.90
N GLY A 161 -37.15 -62.73 16.23
CA GLY A 161 -38.42 -63.21 15.66
C GLY A 161 -38.35 -64.56 14.93
N LEU A 162 -39.26 -65.46 15.29
CA LEU A 162 -39.39 -66.91 15.06
C LEU A 162 -39.89 -67.35 13.64
N ALA A 163 -39.63 -68.64 13.30
CA ALA A 163 -40.45 -69.58 12.49
C ALA A 163 -40.54 -69.40 10.94
N VAL A 164 -40.73 -70.39 10.05
CA VAL A 164 -40.80 -71.88 10.03
C VAL A 164 -40.72 -72.33 8.54
N PHE A 165 -39.97 -73.42 8.27
CA PHE A 165 -40.21 -74.54 7.33
C PHE A 165 -40.68 -74.37 5.86
N PHE A 166 -39.93 -74.99 4.93
CA PHE A 166 -40.29 -75.97 3.86
C PHE A 166 -39.02 -76.10 2.97
N GLY A 167 -38.53 -77.23 2.46
CA GLY A 167 -38.97 -78.60 2.34
C GLY A 167 -37.87 -79.41 1.63
N ARG A 168 -37.96 -80.73 1.78
CA ARG A 168 -36.97 -81.80 1.50
C ARG A 168 -36.96 -82.29 0.04
N LYS A 169 -35.81 -82.82 -0.43
CA LYS A 169 -35.54 -84.03 -1.28
C LYS A 169 -34.24 -83.81 -2.07
N LYS A 170 -33.35 -84.78 -2.32
CA LYS A 170 -33.30 -86.22 -2.06
C LYS A 170 -31.81 -86.59 -1.90
#